data_AF-A0AAE3T7K8-F1
#
_entry.id   AF-A0AAE3T7K8-F1
#
_cell.length_a   1.000
_cell.length_b   1.000
_cell.length_c   1.000
_cell.angle_alpha   90.00
_cell.angle_beta   90.00
_cell.angle_gamma   90.00
#
_symmetry.space_group_name_H-M   'P 1'
#
loop_
_entity.id
_entity.type
_entity.pdbx_description
1 polymer ?
#
loop_
_entity_poly.entity_id
_entity_poly.type
_entity_poly.pdbx_seq_one_letter_code
_entity_poly.pdbx_strand_id
1 'polypeptide(L)'
;MLPLLAEHKAALVACVADLARYPVADGPFVPYIVPLSPERVADLLVDLRTTISEVADIEGWPDDCLTRLLGLVARQPVSTLADDLAYFRGRLNTATERTSRNSVTPFADSPAPSAPLSVSSEHISKAARRKDSRAPHDSNLLRKY
;
A
#
# COMPACT_ATOMS: atom_id res chain seq x y z
N MET A 1 17.67 -8.45 58.71
CA MET A 1 17.24 -7.96 57.38
C MET A 1 17.41 -8.97 56.24
N LEU A 2 18.34 -9.94 56.32
CA LEU A 2 18.51 -10.98 55.29
C LEU A 2 17.37 -12.02 55.13
N PRO A 3 16.63 -12.46 56.16
CA PRO A 3 15.65 -13.55 55.99
C PRO A 3 14.39 -13.14 55.22
N LEU A 4 13.94 -11.89 55.39
CA LEU A 4 12.82 -11.32 54.64
C LEU A 4 13.09 -11.28 53.13
N LEU A 5 14.35 -11.05 52.73
CA LEU A 5 14.73 -10.99 51.33
C LEU A 5 14.78 -12.39 50.69
N ALA A 6 15.16 -13.40 51.47
CA ALA A 6 15.09 -14.80 51.04
C ALA A 6 13.64 -15.28 50.87
N GLU A 7 12.75 -14.88 51.78
CA GLU A 7 11.33 -15.19 51.72
C GLU A 7 10.63 -14.54 50.51
N HIS A 8 10.85 -13.25 50.28
CA HIS A 8 10.31 -12.57 49.09
C HIS A 8 10.87 -13.14 47.78
N LYS A 9 12.16 -13.53 47.76
CA LYS A 9 12.76 -14.20 46.60
C LYS A 9 12.11 -15.55 46.35
N ALA A 10 11.83 -16.34 47.40
CA ALA A 10 11.14 -17.62 47.26
C ALA A 10 9.70 -17.44 46.74
N ALA A 11 8.98 -16.42 47.23
CA ALA A 11 7.65 -16.08 46.75
C ALA A 11 7.64 -15.68 45.26
N LEU A 12 8.59 -14.85 44.83
CA LEU A 12 8.73 -14.47 43.42
C LEU A 12 9.06 -15.66 42.52
N VAL A 13 9.95 -16.55 42.95
CA VAL A 13 10.29 -17.77 42.20
C VAL A 13 9.07 -18.70 42.07
N ALA A 14 8.26 -18.82 43.11
CA ALA A 14 7.02 -19.60 43.06
C ALA A 14 5.99 -18.99 42.08
N CYS A 15 5.82 -17.66 42.09
CA CYS A 15 4.95 -16.97 41.13
C CYS A 15 5.41 -17.15 39.68
N VAL A 16 6.73 -17.07 39.42
CA VAL A 16 7.30 -17.29 38.08
C VAL A 16 7.14 -18.74 37.63
N ALA A 17 7.28 -19.71 38.53
CA ALA A 17 7.05 -21.12 38.22
C ALA A 17 5.58 -21.44 37.93
N ASP A 18 4.62 -20.75 38.55
CA ASP A 18 3.20 -20.90 38.25
C ASP A 18 2.83 -20.30 36.87
N LEU A 19 3.50 -19.22 36.49
CA LEU A 19 3.41 -18.63 35.13
C LEU A 19 4.02 -19.54 34.04
N ALA A 20 4.84 -20.53 34.38
CA ALA A 20 5.36 -21.50 33.40
C ALA A 20 4.28 -22.46 32.86
N ARG A 21 3.07 -22.46 33.44
CA ARG A 21 1.89 -23.16 32.90
C ARG A 21 1.11 -22.32 31.88
N TYR A 22 1.46 -21.05 31.67
CA TYR A 22 0.90 -20.31 30.54
C TYR A 22 1.45 -20.91 29.24
N PRO A 23 0.62 -21.09 28.21
CA PRO A 23 1.10 -21.50 26.90
C PRO A 23 1.92 -20.35 26.29
N VAL A 24 3.20 -20.26 26.64
CA VAL A 24 4.16 -19.31 26.05
C VAL A 24 4.46 -19.66 24.58
N ALA A 25 3.96 -20.81 24.09
CA ALA A 25 4.10 -21.24 22.71
C ALA A 25 3.46 -20.26 21.69
N ASP A 26 2.46 -19.47 22.08
CA ASP A 26 1.71 -18.57 21.19
C ASP A 26 2.07 -17.07 21.33
N GLY A 27 3.16 -16.74 22.01
CA GLY A 27 3.62 -15.34 22.17
C GLY A 27 2.94 -14.57 23.32
N PRO A 28 3.20 -13.25 23.45
CA PRO A 28 2.74 -12.46 24.58
C PRO A 28 1.21 -12.52 24.70
N PHE A 29 0.70 -12.92 25.87
CA PHE A 29 -0.72 -12.90 26.18
C PHE A 29 -1.29 -11.47 26.01
N VAL A 30 -2.09 -11.27 24.98
CA VAL A 30 -2.86 -10.04 24.72
C VAL A 30 -4.34 -10.30 25.02
N PRO A 31 -4.83 -10.02 26.25
CA PRO A 31 -6.13 -10.49 26.76
C PRO A 31 -7.38 -10.02 25.98
N TYR A 32 -7.23 -9.11 25.02
CA TYR A 32 -8.34 -8.51 24.29
C TYR A 32 -8.31 -8.77 22.78
N ILE A 33 -7.40 -9.62 22.29
CA ILE A 33 -7.26 -9.91 20.86
C ILE A 33 -7.31 -11.41 20.67
N VAL A 34 -8.22 -11.88 19.81
CA VAL A 34 -8.22 -13.28 19.34
C VAL A 34 -6.85 -13.54 18.72
N PRO A 35 -6.08 -14.51 19.22
CA PRO A 35 -4.76 -14.81 18.67
C PRO A 35 -4.87 -15.09 17.17
N LEU A 36 -4.17 -14.28 16.37
CA LEU A 36 -4.03 -14.50 14.93
C LEU A 36 -2.80 -15.37 14.69
N SER A 37 -2.95 -16.45 13.93
CA SER A 37 -1.79 -17.24 13.52
C SER A 37 -0.86 -16.41 12.62
N PRO A 38 0.45 -16.68 12.61
CA PRO A 38 1.40 -15.98 11.73
C PRO A 38 1.02 -16.05 10.25
N GLU A 39 0.48 -17.19 9.81
CA GLU A 39 -0.01 -17.40 8.44
C GLU A 39 -1.16 -16.45 8.14
N ARG A 40 -2.10 -16.31 9.08
CA ARG A 40 -3.25 -15.41 8.89
C ARG A 40 -2.82 -13.95 8.81
N VAL A 41 -1.81 -13.54 9.57
CA VAL A 41 -1.23 -12.19 9.50
C VAL A 41 -0.55 -11.98 8.14
N ALA A 42 0.18 -12.98 7.64
CA ALA A 42 0.83 -12.91 6.33
C ALA A 42 -0.21 -12.77 5.20
N ASP A 43 -1.29 -13.54 5.24
CA ASP A 43 -2.38 -13.45 4.26
C ASP A 43 -3.02 -12.06 4.26
N LEU A 44 -3.32 -11.50 5.44
CA LEU A 44 -3.88 -10.14 5.54
C LEU A 44 -2.94 -9.08 4.96
N LEU A 45 -1.63 -9.21 5.18
CA LEU A 45 -0.63 -8.32 4.60
C LEU A 45 -0.57 -8.43 3.06
N VAL A 46 -0.66 -9.64 2.52
CA VAL A 46 -0.70 -9.87 1.06
C VAL A 46 -1.96 -9.26 0.46
N ASP A 47 -3.12 -9.53 1.05
CA ASP A 47 -4.41 -8.96 0.64
C ASP A 47 -4.37 -7.43 0.64
N LEU A 48 -3.85 -6.85 1.71
CA LEU A 48 -3.76 -5.39 1.88
C LEU A 48 -2.85 -4.76 0.83
N ARG A 49 -1.65 -5.32 0.61
CA ARG A 49 -0.72 -4.81 -0.41
C ARG A 49 -1.31 -4.89 -1.81
N THR A 50 -1.98 -6.00 -2.13
CA THR A 50 -2.63 -6.20 -3.43
C THR A 50 -3.73 -5.18 -3.64
N THR A 51 -4.62 -5.01 -2.66
CA THR A 51 -5.72 -4.03 -2.73
C THR A 51 -5.19 -2.60 -2.88
N ILE A 52 -4.12 -2.24 -2.16
CA ILE A 52 -3.49 -0.91 -2.29
C ILE A 52 -2.93 -0.68 -3.70
N SER A 53 -2.25 -1.68 -4.28
CA SER A 53 -1.73 -1.57 -5.65
C SER A 53 -2.87 -1.39 -6.67
N GLU A 54 -3.95 -2.15 -6.56
CA GLU A 54 -5.11 -2.00 -7.45
C GLU A 54 -5.76 -0.61 -7.34
N VAL A 55 -5.89 -0.08 -6.11
CA VAL A 55 -6.38 1.29 -5.90
C VAL A 55 -5.43 2.31 -6.54
N ALA A 56 -4.12 2.14 -6.35
CA ALA A 56 -3.12 3.03 -6.91
C ALA A 56 -3.14 3.05 -8.44
N ASP A 57 -3.34 1.89 -9.06
CA ASP A 57 -3.47 1.75 -10.51
C ASP A 57 -4.71 2.47 -11.04
N ILE A 58 -5.87 2.29 -10.40
CA ILE A 58 -7.12 2.93 -10.82
C ILE A 58 -7.08 4.45 -10.61
N GLU A 59 -6.50 4.91 -9.51
CA GLU A 59 -6.42 6.33 -9.18
C GLU A 59 -5.19 7.04 -9.78
N GLY A 60 -4.30 6.31 -10.45
CA GLY A 60 -3.11 6.85 -11.11
C GLY A 60 -2.09 7.45 -10.15
N TRP A 61 -1.83 6.78 -9.04
CA TRP A 61 -0.86 7.27 -8.05
C TRP A 61 0.57 7.20 -8.60
N PRO A 62 1.45 8.18 -8.26
CA PRO A 62 2.87 8.07 -8.57
C PRO A 62 3.53 6.89 -7.82
N ASP A 63 4.47 6.21 -8.48
CA ASP A 63 5.20 5.05 -7.93
C ASP A 63 5.87 5.34 -6.57
N ASP A 64 6.39 6.56 -6.39
CA ASP A 64 7.02 6.99 -5.13
C ASP A 64 6.00 6.99 -3.96
N CYS A 65 4.75 7.37 -4.24
CA CYS A 65 3.67 7.37 -3.27
C CYS A 65 3.31 5.93 -2.86
N LEU A 66 3.13 5.05 -3.86
CA LEU A 66 2.83 3.63 -3.65
C LEU A 66 3.94 2.95 -2.86
N THR A 67 5.20 3.14 -3.26
CA THR A 67 6.38 2.57 -2.60
C THR A 67 6.46 3.02 -1.14
N ARG A 68 6.25 4.31 -0.87
CA ARG A 68 6.23 4.85 0.49
C ARG A 68 5.13 4.22 1.33
N LEU A 69 3.91 4.10 0.80
CA LEU A 69 2.79 3.53 1.54
C LEU A 69 2.98 2.04 1.84
N LEU A 70 3.45 1.25 0.86
CA LEU A 70 3.74 -0.17 1.06
C LEU A 70 4.84 -0.39 2.12
N GLY A 71 5.83 0.52 2.17
CA GLY A 71 6.84 0.54 3.22
C GLY A 71 6.28 0.79 4.62
N LEU A 72 5.23 1.64 4.75
CA LEU A 72 4.53 1.86 6.01
C LEU A 72 3.69 0.65 6.42
N VAL A 73 2.94 0.08 5.47
CA VAL A 73 2.12 -1.13 5.68
C VAL A 73 2.96 -2.32 6.14
N ALA A 74 4.19 -2.46 5.64
CA ALA A 74 5.08 -3.54 6.07
C ALA A 74 5.49 -3.47 7.55
N ARG A 75 5.33 -2.31 8.20
CA ARG A 75 5.80 -2.03 9.57
C ARG A 75 4.64 -1.72 10.53
N GLN A 76 3.41 -1.81 10.06
CA GLN A 76 2.24 -1.45 10.86
C GLN A 76 1.96 -2.51 11.95
N PRO A 77 1.32 -2.12 13.06
CA PRO A 77 0.83 -3.07 14.05
C PRO A 77 -0.17 -4.07 13.45
N VAL A 78 -0.16 -5.32 13.93
CA VAL A 78 -1.13 -6.35 13.48
C VAL A 78 -2.58 -5.91 13.76
N SER A 79 -2.80 -5.12 14.81
CA SER A 79 -4.11 -4.63 15.22
C SER A 79 -4.80 -3.73 14.19
N THR A 80 -4.06 -3.12 13.26
CA THR A 80 -4.63 -2.19 12.26
C THR A 80 -4.87 -2.84 10.90
N LEU A 81 -4.35 -4.06 10.66
CA LEU A 81 -4.41 -4.71 9.35
C LEU A 81 -5.83 -4.93 8.83
N ALA A 82 -6.75 -5.36 9.70
CA ALA A 82 -8.12 -5.64 9.30
C ALA A 82 -8.88 -4.35 8.93
N ASP A 83 -8.68 -3.28 9.70
CA ASP A 83 -9.32 -1.99 9.47
C ASP A 83 -8.78 -1.31 8.21
N ASP A 84 -7.46 -1.32 8.02
CA ASP A 84 -6.82 -0.81 6.81
C ASP A 84 -7.30 -1.58 5.56
N LEU A 85 -7.38 -2.91 5.64
CA LEU A 85 -7.89 -3.72 4.54
C LEU A 85 -9.36 -3.39 4.22
N ALA A 86 -10.20 -3.20 5.24
CA ALA A 86 -11.59 -2.79 5.04
C ALA A 86 -11.67 -1.40 4.38
N TYR A 87 -10.85 -0.45 4.81
CA TYR A 87 -10.76 0.88 4.22
C TYR A 87 -10.38 0.82 2.73
N PHE A 88 -9.31 0.10 2.38
CA PHE A 88 -8.86 0.02 0.99
C PHE A 88 -9.81 -0.75 0.10
N ARG A 89 -10.48 -1.80 0.60
CA ARG A 89 -11.56 -2.48 -0.14
C ARG A 89 -12.74 -1.54 -0.42
N GLY A 90 -13.13 -0.72 0.57
CA GLY A 90 -14.14 0.31 0.36
C GLY A 90 -13.72 1.32 -0.70
N ARG A 91 -12.47 1.79 -0.65
CA ARG A 91 -11.91 2.71 -1.64
C ARG A 91 -11.89 2.10 -3.05
N LEU A 92 -11.43 0.85 -3.18
CA LEU A 92 -11.38 0.11 -4.45
C LEU A 92 -12.77 -0.02 -5.08
N ASN A 93 -13.79 -0.37 -4.29
CA ASN A 93 -15.17 -0.44 -4.77
C ASN A 93 -15.63 0.92 -5.31
N THR A 94 -15.41 2.00 -4.57
CA THR A 94 -15.80 3.35 -5.04
C THR A 94 -15.04 3.77 -6.29
N ALA A 95 -13.75 3.43 -6.41
CA ALA A 95 -12.93 3.75 -7.58
C ALA A 95 -13.43 2.99 -8.82
N THR A 96 -13.71 1.70 -8.67
CA THR A 96 -14.25 0.83 -9.74
C THR A 96 -15.62 1.30 -10.22
N GLU A 97 -16.51 1.71 -9.31
CA GLU A 97 -17.82 2.27 -9.66
C GLU A 97 -17.70 3.59 -10.45
N ARG A 98 -16.75 4.46 -10.10
CA ARG A 98 -16.49 5.70 -10.85
C ARG A 98 -15.99 5.40 -12.26
N THR A 99 -15.05 4.47 -12.40
CA THR A 99 -14.53 4.05 -13.70
C THR A 99 -15.64 3.46 -14.57
N SER A 100 -16.47 2.60 -14.00
CA SER A 100 -17.63 2.01 -14.70
C SER A 100 -18.61 3.08 -15.18
N ARG A 101 -18.92 4.08 -14.35
CA ARG A 101 -19.82 5.19 -14.71
C ARG A 101 -19.26 6.06 -15.84
N ASN A 102 -17.96 6.33 -15.82
CA ASN A 102 -17.30 7.15 -16.84
C ASN A 102 -17.15 6.42 -18.18
N SER A 103 -17.19 5.09 -18.20
CA SER A 103 -17.17 4.29 -19.42
C SER A 103 -18.50 4.29 -20.19
N VAL A 104 -19.60 4.78 -19.56
CA VAL A 104 -20.92 4.89 -20.19
C VAL A 104 -21.13 6.32 -20.73
N THR A 105 -20.41 6.66 -21.80
CA THR A 105 -20.89 7.67 -22.74
C THR A 105 -21.86 7.00 -23.72
N PRO A 106 -23.09 7.51 -23.92
CA PRO A 106 -24.00 6.96 -24.91
C PRO A 106 -23.35 7.15 -26.29
N PHE A 107 -23.26 6.06 -27.03
CA PHE A 107 -23.04 6.08 -28.46
C PHE A 107 -24.19 6.89 -29.07
N ALA A 108 -23.97 8.20 -29.20
CA ALA A 108 -24.92 9.07 -29.85
C ALA A 108 -25.01 8.61 -31.30
N ASP A 109 -26.22 8.16 -31.66
CA ASP A 109 -26.71 8.06 -33.02
C ASP A 109 -26.25 9.30 -33.81
N SER A 110 -25.22 9.13 -34.62
CA SER A 110 -24.88 10.06 -35.67
C SER A 110 -25.38 9.43 -36.97
N PRO A 111 -26.56 9.78 -37.49
CA PRO A 111 -26.94 9.35 -38.82
C PRO A 111 -25.97 9.98 -39.82
N ALA A 112 -25.37 9.13 -40.64
CA ALA A 112 -24.40 9.49 -41.65
C ALA A 112 -24.95 10.59 -42.59
N PRO A 113 -24.22 11.70 -42.81
CA PRO A 113 -24.34 12.43 -44.05
C PRO A 113 -23.42 11.76 -45.08
N SER A 114 -24.06 11.13 -46.06
CA SER A 114 -23.47 10.63 -47.30
C SER A 114 -22.45 11.63 -47.86
N ALA A 115 -21.24 11.16 -48.12
CA ALA A 115 -20.31 11.82 -49.03
C ALA A 115 -20.96 11.93 -50.43
N PRO A 116 -20.54 12.88 -51.28
CA PRO A 116 -19.39 12.51 -52.11
C PRO A 116 -18.45 13.65 -52.54
N LEU A 117 -17.32 13.19 -53.06
CA LEU A 117 -16.39 13.80 -54.03
C LEU A 117 -15.11 14.51 -53.51
N SER A 118 -14.01 13.87 -53.93
CA SER A 118 -12.64 14.35 -54.05
C SER A 118 -12.50 15.79 -54.54
N VAL A 119 -11.59 16.53 -53.92
CA VAL A 119 -10.63 17.39 -54.64
C VAL A 119 -9.26 17.30 -53.95
N SER A 120 -8.24 17.01 -54.76
CA SER A 120 -6.81 16.95 -54.46
C SER A 120 -6.17 18.30 -54.13
N SER A 121 -4.89 18.21 -53.73
CA SER A 121 -3.85 19.26 -53.64
C SER A 121 -3.87 20.09 -52.36
N GLU A 122 -2.75 20.42 -51.73
CA GLU A 122 -1.33 20.08 -51.82
C GLU A 122 -0.67 20.95 -50.72
N HIS A 123 0.53 20.58 -50.29
CA HIS A 123 1.51 21.48 -49.68
C HIS A 123 1.11 22.27 -48.41
N ILE A 124 1.56 21.80 -47.24
CA ILE A 124 2.45 22.62 -46.38
C ILE A 124 3.50 21.71 -45.71
N SER A 125 4.73 21.78 -46.23
CA SER A 125 5.96 21.47 -45.50
C SER A 125 6.23 22.56 -44.47
N LYS A 126 6.63 22.22 -43.22
CA LYS A 126 7.86 22.75 -42.60
C LYS A 126 8.14 22.27 -41.16
N ALA A 127 9.38 21.81 -41.00
CA ALA A 127 10.35 22.07 -39.92
C ALA A 127 9.93 21.77 -38.46
N ALA A 128 10.49 20.74 -37.84
CA ALA A 128 11.86 20.69 -37.30
C ALA A 128 12.16 21.81 -36.27
N ARG A 129 12.07 21.45 -34.98
CA ARG A 129 13.12 21.84 -34.02
C ARG A 129 13.17 20.88 -32.83
N ARG A 130 14.08 19.91 -32.94
CA ARG A 130 14.77 19.33 -31.78
C ARG A 130 15.38 20.47 -30.97
N LYS A 131 15.22 20.44 -29.65
CA LYS A 131 16.14 21.10 -28.74
C LYS A 131 16.63 20.07 -27.74
N ASP A 132 17.59 19.28 -28.20
CA ASP A 132 18.61 18.69 -27.33
C ASP A 132 19.36 19.86 -26.66
N SER A 133 19.36 19.89 -25.34
CA SER A 133 20.41 20.55 -24.56
C SER A 133 20.63 19.76 -23.29
N ARG A 134 21.37 18.66 -23.47
CA ARG A 134 22.23 18.02 -22.48
C ARG A 134 23.44 18.93 -22.25
N ALA A 135 23.78 19.22 -21.00
CA ALA A 135 25.15 19.39 -20.53
C ALA A 135 25.20 19.51 -18.99
N PRO A 136 26.35 19.16 -18.38
CA PRO A 136 26.45 18.59 -17.04
C PRO A 136 26.99 19.60 -16.02
N HIS A 137 26.82 19.31 -14.73
CA HIS A 137 27.84 19.70 -13.76
C HIS A 137 27.92 18.74 -12.60
N ASP A 138 29.01 17.96 -12.60
CA ASP A 138 29.65 17.45 -11.42
C ASP A 138 29.84 18.56 -10.37
N SER A 139 29.55 18.25 -9.11
CA SER A 139 30.15 18.89 -7.94
C SER A 139 30.21 17.88 -6.81
N ASN A 140 31.26 17.08 -6.90
CA ASN A 140 31.87 16.28 -5.87
C ASN A 140 32.26 17.18 -4.66
N LEU A 141 31.60 17.03 -3.51
CA LEU A 141 32.07 17.48 -2.18
C LEU A 141 31.43 16.53 -1.15
N LEU A 142 32.05 15.41 -0.80
CA LEU A 142 33.14 15.32 0.16
C LEU A 142 32.88 16.11 1.45
N ARG A 143 32.12 15.53 2.38
CA ARG A 143 32.30 15.76 3.82
C ARG A 143 32.16 14.44 4.57
N LYS A 144 33.33 13.82 4.78
CA LYS A 144 33.61 13.03 5.97
C LYS A 144 33.55 14.00 7.16
N TYR A 145 32.73 13.71 8.16
CA TYR A 145 33.01 13.84 9.60
C TYR A 145 31.95 13.01 10.33
#